data_AF-A0A0P6SJN8-F1
#
_entry.id   AF-A0A0P6SJN8-F1
#
_cell.length_a   1.000
_cell.length_b   1.000
_cell.length_c   1.000
_cell.angle_alpha   90.00
_cell.angle_beta   90.00
_cell.angle_gamma   90.00
#
_symmetry.space_group_name_H-M   'P 1'
#
loop_
_entity.id
_entity.type
_entity.pdbx_description
1 polymer ?
#
loop_
_entity_poly.entity_id
_entity_poly.type
_entity_poly.pdbx_seq_one_letter_code
_entity_poly.pdbx_strand_id
1 'polypeptide(L)'
;MIQLCKKLAISTMAALALAGASLTVSTQMVKADGYDFTEFETEFLNHRAKPGYQELLRFLENIGVDEETAEFYLDFNLNMDFTKTLEEYKTQSIDELKTKVDAEVDRIFEEAAPIPVIGE
;
A
#
# COMPACT_ATOMS: atom_id res chain seq x y z
N MET A 1 -37.31 -31.12 -17.17
CA MET A 1 -36.99 -29.68 -17.30
C MET A 1 -36.19 -29.25 -16.08
N ILE A 2 -34.85 -29.33 -16.12
CA ILE A 2 -33.96 -28.64 -15.17
C ILE A 2 -32.69 -28.26 -15.97
N GLN A 3 -32.82 -27.22 -16.79
CA GLN A 3 -31.69 -26.49 -17.38
C GLN A 3 -31.40 -25.29 -16.46
N LEU A 4 -30.79 -25.54 -15.31
CA LEU A 4 -30.51 -24.47 -14.34
C LEU A 4 -29.31 -24.78 -13.41
N CYS A 5 -28.32 -25.51 -13.90
CA CYS A 5 -27.08 -25.78 -13.13
C CYS A 5 -25.79 -25.35 -13.87
N LYS A 6 -25.87 -24.47 -14.87
CA LYS A 6 -24.69 -23.97 -15.60
C LYS A 6 -24.47 -22.45 -15.55
N LYS A 7 -25.13 -21.74 -14.62
CA LYS A 7 -25.02 -20.26 -14.59
C LYS A 7 -24.93 -19.61 -13.22
N LEU A 8 -24.55 -20.35 -12.18
CA LEU A 8 -24.31 -19.75 -10.87
C LEU A 8 -22.85 -19.90 -10.46
N ALA A 9 -22.24 -18.75 -10.15
CA ALA A 9 -21.05 -18.57 -9.31
C ALA A 9 -19.66 -18.61 -9.97
N ILE A 10 -19.50 -18.02 -11.16
CA ILE A 10 -18.26 -17.28 -11.52
C ILE A 10 -18.35 -15.90 -10.85
N SER A 11 -18.49 -15.84 -9.51
CA SER A 11 -18.82 -14.59 -8.80
C SER A 11 -18.33 -14.56 -7.34
N THR A 12 -17.21 -15.21 -7.02
CA THR A 12 -16.68 -15.27 -5.64
C THR A 12 -15.43 -14.43 -5.39
N MET A 13 -14.95 -13.64 -6.36
CA MET A 13 -13.86 -12.67 -6.17
C MET A 13 -14.35 -11.21 -6.26
N ALA A 14 -15.47 -10.89 -5.61
CA ALA A 14 -15.97 -9.52 -5.51
C ALA A 14 -16.41 -9.14 -4.08
N ALA A 15 -16.12 -9.98 -3.08
CA ALA A 15 -16.65 -9.84 -1.72
C ALA A 15 -15.60 -9.42 -0.67
N LEU A 16 -14.46 -8.84 -1.08
CA LEU A 16 -13.50 -8.20 -0.17
C LEU A 16 -13.60 -6.66 -0.17
N ALA A 17 -14.58 -6.09 -0.90
CA ALA A 17 -14.69 -4.65 -1.09
C ALA A 17 -15.59 -3.89 -0.07
N LEU A 18 -16.22 -4.56 0.93
CA LEU A 18 -17.14 -3.85 1.84
C LEU A 18 -17.17 -4.39 3.28
N ALA A 19 -16.00 -4.65 3.86
CA ALA A 19 -15.83 -4.79 5.31
C ALA A 19 -14.98 -3.64 5.89
N GLY A 20 -15.07 -2.44 5.32
CA GLY A 20 -14.45 -1.22 5.87
C GLY A 20 -15.43 -0.32 6.63
N ALA A 21 -16.73 -0.65 6.63
CA ALA A 21 -17.79 0.21 7.15
C ALA A 21 -18.51 -0.43 8.34
N SER A 22 -17.81 -0.69 9.44
CA SER A 22 -18.44 -0.87 10.76
C SER A 22 -17.45 -0.75 11.91
N LEU A 23 -16.81 0.42 12.04
CA LEU A 23 -16.42 0.94 13.36
C LEU A 23 -17.08 2.31 13.55
N THR A 24 -18.41 2.33 13.45
CA THR A 24 -19.21 3.46 13.89
C THR A 24 -19.13 3.53 15.42
N VAL A 25 -18.57 4.63 15.92
CA VAL A 25 -19.18 5.50 16.94
C VAL A 25 -19.95 4.77 18.05
N SER A 26 -19.33 4.75 19.25
CA SER A 26 -19.91 4.70 20.61
C SER A 26 -18.98 3.83 21.46
N THR A 27 -18.28 4.27 22.51
CA THR A 27 -18.35 5.46 23.36
C THR A 27 -17.02 5.53 24.09
N GLN A 28 -16.26 6.60 23.92
CA GLN A 28 -15.38 7.16 24.95
C GLN A 28 -14.87 8.51 24.43
N MET A 29 -15.63 9.58 24.68
CA MET A 29 -15.06 10.93 24.77
C MET A 29 -14.18 10.97 26.02
N VAL A 30 -13.02 10.32 25.97
CA VAL A 30 -11.92 10.69 26.85
C VAL A 30 -11.33 11.91 26.18
N LYS A 31 -11.38 13.06 26.88
CA LYS A 31 -10.68 14.27 26.46
C LYS A 31 -9.22 13.90 26.17
N ALA A 32 -8.87 13.78 24.90
CA ALA A 32 -7.51 13.63 24.43
C ALA A 32 -6.85 15.02 24.43
N ASP A 33 -6.70 15.61 25.62
CA ASP A 33 -5.99 16.88 25.81
C ASP A 33 -4.46 16.66 25.87
N GLY A 34 -3.94 15.74 25.05
CA GLY A 34 -2.54 15.33 25.18
C GLY A 34 -2.01 14.28 24.22
N TYR A 35 -2.77 13.87 23.20
CA TYR A 35 -2.21 13.11 22.08
C TYR A 35 -2.41 13.91 20.81
N ASP A 36 -1.30 14.36 20.25
CA ASP A 36 -1.24 15.13 19.02
C ASP A 36 -1.51 14.19 17.83
N PHE A 37 -2.79 13.93 17.55
CA PHE A 37 -3.21 13.21 16.33
C PHE A 37 -2.92 13.98 15.05
N THR A 38 -2.58 15.27 15.17
CA THR A 38 -2.20 16.10 14.02
C THR A 38 -0.92 15.61 13.38
N GLU A 39 0.01 15.01 14.12
CA GLU A 39 1.24 14.44 13.53
C GLU A 39 0.93 13.23 12.64
N PHE A 40 0.07 12.30 13.11
CA PHE A 40 -0.36 11.14 12.33
C PHE A 40 -1.18 11.53 11.10
N GLU A 41 -2.16 12.43 11.25
CA GLU A 41 -2.94 12.94 10.11
C GLU A 41 -2.06 13.73 9.14
N THR A 42 -1.11 14.54 9.62
CA THR A 42 -0.28 15.37 8.73
C THR A 42 0.72 14.53 7.96
N GLU A 43 1.32 13.50 8.57
CA GLU A 43 2.36 12.70 7.92
C GLU A 43 1.79 11.64 6.97
N PHE A 44 0.69 10.98 7.36
CA PHE A 44 0.03 9.93 6.56
C PHE A 44 -0.99 10.47 5.55
N LEU A 45 -1.53 11.68 5.69
CA LEU A 45 -2.43 12.25 4.67
C LEU A 45 -1.71 13.16 3.68
N ASN A 46 -0.57 13.77 4.04
CA ASN A 46 0.16 14.68 3.15
C ASN A 46 1.38 14.08 2.45
N HIS A 47 1.70 12.80 2.66
CA HIS A 47 2.85 12.21 1.97
C HIS A 47 2.67 12.13 0.45
N ARG A 48 1.44 11.90 -0.03
CA ARG A 48 1.14 11.99 -1.48
C ARG A 48 1.26 13.41 -2.04
N ALA A 49 1.27 14.41 -1.15
CA ALA A 49 1.53 15.81 -1.48
C ALA A 49 3.01 16.20 -1.33
N LYS A 50 3.90 15.29 -0.87
CA LYS A 50 5.33 15.55 -0.81
C LYS A 50 5.89 15.75 -2.23
N PRO A 51 6.82 16.70 -2.43
CA PRO A 51 7.43 16.93 -3.73
C PRO A 51 8.09 15.66 -4.29
N GLY A 52 7.82 15.34 -5.56
CA GLY A 52 8.41 14.19 -6.23
C GLY A 52 7.61 12.89 -6.10
N TYR A 53 6.59 12.83 -5.23
CA TYR A 53 5.79 11.61 -5.05
C TYR A 53 5.10 11.19 -6.35
N GLN A 54 4.39 12.11 -7.00
CA GLN A 54 3.64 11.85 -8.22
C GLN A 54 4.56 11.56 -9.42
N GLU A 55 5.71 12.24 -9.47
CA GLU A 55 6.73 12.01 -10.50
C GLU A 55 7.38 10.63 -10.36
N LEU A 56 7.68 10.21 -9.12
CA LEU A 56 8.24 8.89 -8.86
C LEU A 56 7.22 7.77 -9.09
N LEU A 57 5.97 7.97 -8.67
CA LEU A 57 4.86 7.03 -8.95
C LEU A 57 4.72 6.80 -10.46
N ARG A 58 4.60 7.88 -11.24
CA ARG A 58 4.51 7.78 -12.70
C ARG A 58 5.75 7.16 -13.33
N PHE A 59 6.94 7.39 -12.76
CA PHE A 59 8.16 6.75 -13.21
C PHE A 59 8.11 5.23 -13.00
N LEU A 60 7.70 4.78 -11.82
CA LEU A 60 7.55 3.35 -11.49
C LEU A 60 6.53 2.66 -12.42
N GLU A 61 5.39 3.30 -12.65
CA GLU A 61 4.38 2.82 -13.61
C GLU A 61 4.93 2.71 -15.03
N ASN A 62 5.68 3.73 -15.48
CA ASN A 62 6.27 3.75 -16.83
C ASN A 62 7.31 2.65 -17.06
N ILE A 63 8.03 2.24 -16.02
CA ILE A 63 8.97 1.10 -16.10
C ILE A 63 8.28 -0.25 -15.91
N GLY A 64 6.95 -0.25 -15.73
CA GLY A 64 6.10 -1.44 -15.68
C GLY A 64 6.02 -2.10 -14.31
N VAL A 65 6.14 -1.32 -13.24
CA VAL A 65 5.61 -1.68 -11.91
C VAL A 65 4.11 -1.37 -11.94
N ASP A 66 3.26 -2.25 -11.40
CA ASP A 66 1.82 -1.97 -11.36
C ASP A 66 1.50 -0.85 -10.35
N GLU A 67 0.37 -0.18 -10.57
CA GLU A 67 -0.06 0.97 -9.77
C GLU A 67 -0.19 0.63 -8.29
N GLU A 68 -0.75 -0.54 -7.95
CA GLU A 68 -0.96 -0.93 -6.55
C GLU A 68 0.38 -1.18 -5.84
N THR A 69 1.31 -1.91 -6.47
CA THR A 69 2.66 -2.14 -5.95
C THR A 69 3.44 -0.83 -5.82
N ALA A 70 3.34 0.06 -6.80
CA ALA A 70 4.03 1.35 -6.79
C ALA A 70 3.48 2.28 -5.69
N GLU A 71 2.16 2.39 -5.54
CA GLU A 71 1.55 3.16 -4.45
C GLU A 71 1.93 2.56 -3.09
N PHE A 72 1.82 1.24 -2.93
CA PHE A 72 2.16 0.56 -1.68
C PHE A 72 3.63 0.79 -1.30
N TYR A 73 4.55 0.65 -2.25
CA TYR A 73 5.96 0.91 -2.04
C TYR A 73 6.23 2.34 -1.54
N LEU A 74 5.59 3.35 -2.14
CA LEU A 74 5.78 4.75 -1.76
C LEU A 74 5.09 5.08 -0.42
N ASP A 75 3.91 4.54 -0.17
CA ASP A 75 3.13 4.73 1.06
C ASP A 75 3.82 4.11 2.28
N PHE A 76 4.61 3.05 2.10
CA PHE A 76 5.42 2.47 3.19
C PHE A 76 6.80 3.13 3.36
N ASN A 77 7.28 3.85 2.36
CA ASN A 77 8.55 4.56 2.39
C ASN A 77 8.37 6.08 2.60
N LEU A 78 7.54 6.48 3.57
CA LEU A 78 7.18 7.88 3.82
C LEU A 78 8.37 8.81 4.10
N ASN A 79 9.48 8.27 4.62
CA ASN A 79 10.69 9.01 4.96
C ASN A 79 11.63 9.23 3.76
N MET A 80 11.27 8.70 2.59
CA MET A 80 12.05 8.84 1.38
C MET A 80 11.98 10.26 0.83
N ASP A 81 13.13 10.77 0.36
CA ASP A 81 13.16 11.96 -0.49
C ASP A 81 12.84 11.54 -1.93
N PHE A 82 11.55 11.61 -2.29
CA PHE A 82 11.06 11.13 -3.59
C PHE A 82 11.75 11.80 -4.78
N THR A 83 12.13 13.07 -4.66
CA THR A 83 12.82 13.80 -5.73
C THR A 83 14.23 13.24 -5.93
N LYS A 84 14.98 13.07 -4.83
CA LYS A 84 16.32 12.49 -4.89
C LYS A 84 16.29 11.04 -5.37
N THR A 85 15.36 10.25 -4.86
CA THR A 85 15.20 8.85 -5.28
C THR A 85 14.86 8.72 -6.75
N LEU A 86 14.02 9.59 -7.30
CA LEU A 86 13.74 9.62 -8.73
C LEU A 86 15.02 9.88 -9.56
N GLU A 87 15.85 10.84 -9.16
CA GLU A 87 17.11 11.11 -9.85
C GLU A 87 18.09 9.93 -9.76
N GLU A 88 18.16 9.27 -8.60
CA GLU A 88 18.95 8.04 -8.44
C GLU A 88 18.41 6.90 -9.32
N TYR A 89 17.09 6.75 -9.45
CA TYR A 89 16.46 5.67 -10.21
C TYR A 89 16.66 5.86 -11.71
N LYS A 90 16.65 7.10 -12.21
CA LYS A 90 16.97 7.39 -13.61
C LYS A 90 18.36 6.91 -14.05
N THR A 91 19.28 6.66 -13.10
CA THR A 91 20.64 6.19 -13.39
C THR A 91 20.81 4.67 -13.27
N GLN A 92 19.79 3.95 -12.78
CA GLN A 92 19.83 2.50 -12.57
C GLN A 92 19.22 1.75 -13.75
N SER A 93 19.53 0.46 -13.87
CA SER A 93 18.83 -0.38 -14.85
C SER A 93 17.38 -0.63 -14.40
N ILE A 94 16.48 -0.71 -15.39
CA ILE A 94 15.05 -0.95 -15.11
C ILE A 94 14.85 -2.29 -14.38
N ASP A 95 15.56 -3.34 -14.78
CA ASP A 95 15.41 -4.67 -14.19
C ASP A 95 15.86 -4.70 -12.71
N GLU A 96 16.93 -3.99 -12.36
CA GLU A 96 17.38 -3.84 -10.97
C GLU A 96 16.36 -3.08 -10.13
N LEU A 97 15.76 -2.02 -10.68
CA LEU A 97 14.75 -1.23 -9.98
C LEU A 97 13.49 -2.03 -9.68
N LYS A 98 12.99 -2.78 -10.66
CA LYS A 98 11.81 -3.64 -10.46
C LYS A 98 12.08 -4.68 -9.39
N THR A 99 13.21 -5.37 -9.49
CA THR A 99 13.65 -6.36 -8.48
C THR A 99 13.74 -5.74 -7.08
N LYS A 100 14.24 -4.51 -6.98
CA LYS A 100 14.36 -3.79 -5.71
C LYS A 100 13.01 -3.43 -5.12
N VAL A 101 12.08 -2.93 -5.94
CA VAL A 101 10.72 -2.58 -5.49
C VAL A 101 9.99 -3.83 -5.01
N ASP A 102 10.01 -4.91 -5.80
CA ASP A 102 9.38 -6.18 -5.44
C ASP A 102 9.94 -6.73 -4.12
N ALA A 103 11.26 -6.74 -3.96
CA ALA A 103 11.91 -7.23 -2.74
C ALA A 103 11.56 -6.40 -1.49
N GLU A 104 11.39 -5.08 -1.64
CA GLU A 104 11.00 -4.23 -0.51
C GLU A 104 9.55 -4.49 -0.11
N VAL A 105 8.66 -4.66 -1.09
CA VAL A 105 7.26 -5.00 -0.86
C VAL A 105 7.12 -6.36 -0.18
N ASP A 106 7.85 -7.37 -0.66
CA ASP A 106 7.91 -8.69 -0.02
C ASP A 106 8.39 -8.59 1.43
N ARG A 107 9.44 -7.81 1.70
CA ARG A 107 9.95 -7.58 3.06
C ARG A 107 8.89 -6.96 3.97
N ILE A 108 8.13 -5.99 3.47
CA ILE A 108 7.06 -5.34 4.22
C ILE A 108 5.97 -6.37 4.59
N PHE A 109 5.58 -7.24 3.66
CA PHE A 109 4.62 -8.30 3.95
C PHE A 109 5.14 -9.31 4.99
N GLU A 110 6.41 -9.71 4.90
CA GLU A 110 7.03 -10.60 5.87
C GLU A 110 7.09 -9.98 7.28
N GLU A 111 7.38 -8.68 7.37
CA GLU A 111 7.43 -7.96 8.65
C GLU A 111 6.04 -7.72 9.26
N ALA A 112 5.04 -7.42 8.44
CA ALA A 112 3.67 -7.17 8.87
C ALA A 112 2.91 -8.46 9.22
N ALA A 113 3.27 -9.59 8.60
CA ALA A 113 2.67 -10.90 8.83
C ALA A 113 3.75 -11.96 9.07
N PRO A 114 4.46 -11.91 10.21
CA PRO A 114 5.49 -12.88 10.52
C PRO A 114 4.84 -14.26 10.63
N ILE A 115 5.17 -15.15 9.68
CA ILE A 115 4.73 -16.54 9.74
C ILE A 115 5.39 -17.12 10.99
N PRO A 116 4.63 -17.57 12.01
CA PRO A 116 5.24 -18.23 13.14
C PRO A 116 5.97 -19.45 12.61
N VAL A 117 7.29 -19.48 12.80
CA VAL A 117 8.09 -20.68 12.56
C VAL A 117 7.60 -21.69 13.58
N ILE A 118 6.66 -22.54 13.19
CA ILE A 118 6.25 -23.69 13.98
C ILE A 118 7.44 -24.65 13.87
N GLY A 119 8.35 -24.56 14.84
CA GLY A 119 9.51 -25.44 14.93
C GLY A 119 9.08 -26.90 14.90
N GLU A 120 9.74 -27.67 14.04
CA GLU A 120 9.70 -29.13 14.02
C GLU A 120 10.33 -29.74 15.29
#